data_AF-A0A8S8Z9M7-F1
#
_entry.id   AF-A0A8S8Z9M7-F1
#
_cell.length_a   1.000
_cell.length_b   1.000
_cell.length_c   1.000
_cell.angle_alpha   90.00
_cell.angle_beta   90.00
_cell.angle_gamma   90.00
#
_symmetry.space_group_name_H-M   'P 1'
#
loop_
_entity.id
_entity.type
_entity.pdbx_description
1 polymer ?
#
loop_
_entity_poly.entity_id
_entity_poly.type
_entity_poly.pdbx_seq_one_letter_code
_entity_poly.pdbx_strand_id
1 'polypeptide(L)'
;MIKSAKEKQISHISLATSPLIFPSTYIETLQKRIFSAGIIPHISLSGIDSEIMKNAKEIGMEKYVPKIEKFLKSNLTKSKSKLKNNEKTVKKIIKVKLGPNNVHTILDSLEIEH
;
A
#
# COMPACT_ATOMS: atom_id res chain seq x y z
N MET A 1 -10.21 18.08 -11.36
CA MET A 1 -9.52 17.00 -12.11
C MET A 1 -10.16 16.73 -13.46
N ILE A 2 -11.37 16.14 -13.55
CA ILE A 2 -12.02 15.82 -14.85
C ILE A 2 -12.17 17.07 -15.74
N LYS A 3 -12.64 18.20 -15.19
CA LYS A 3 -12.75 19.47 -15.91
C LYS A 3 -11.41 19.91 -16.52
N SER A 4 -10.37 19.97 -15.70
CA SER A 4 -9.01 20.34 -16.12
C SER A 4 -8.42 19.36 -17.13
N ALA A 5 -8.72 18.07 -17.01
CA ALA A 5 -8.29 17.05 -17.98
C ALA A 5 -8.97 17.25 -19.33
N LYS A 6 -10.26 17.57 -19.35
CA LYS A 6 -11.01 17.89 -20.57
C LYS A 6 -10.49 19.15 -21.25
N GLU A 7 -10.24 20.21 -20.48
CA GLU A 7 -9.64 21.47 -20.98
C GLU A 7 -8.27 21.24 -21.61
N LYS A 8 -7.46 20.36 -21.02
CA LYS A 8 -6.11 20.01 -21.51
C LYS A 8 -6.09 18.84 -22.49
N GLN A 9 -7.25 18.35 -22.94
CA GLN A 9 -7.37 17.19 -23.84
C GLN A 9 -6.61 15.94 -23.37
N ILE A 10 -6.59 15.70 -22.06
CA ILE A 10 -5.97 14.52 -21.46
C ILE A 10 -6.89 13.31 -21.69
N SER A 11 -6.35 12.27 -22.31
CA SER A 11 -7.07 11.03 -22.62
C SER A 11 -7.15 10.03 -21.46
N HIS A 12 -6.21 10.11 -20.50
CA HIS A 12 -6.10 9.16 -19.39
C HIS A 12 -5.93 9.87 -18.05
N ILE A 13 -6.65 9.41 -17.03
CA ILE A 13 -6.48 9.90 -15.64
C ILE A 13 -6.10 8.72 -14.77
N SER A 14 -4.93 8.79 -14.13
CA SER A 14 -4.57 7.83 -13.08
C SER A 14 -5.21 8.21 -11.76
N LEU A 15 -5.88 7.26 -11.13
CA LEU A 15 -6.41 7.38 -9.79
C LEU A 15 -5.44 6.74 -8.81
N ALA A 16 -5.10 7.48 -7.74
CA ALA A 16 -4.34 6.96 -6.61
C ALA A 16 -5.24 6.13 -5.67
N THR A 17 -6.06 5.26 -6.23
CA THR A 17 -6.93 4.34 -5.51
C THR A 17 -6.56 2.92 -5.89
N SER A 18 -6.80 1.97 -4.98
CA SER A 18 -6.48 0.57 -5.19
C SER A 18 -7.56 -0.32 -4.55
N PRO A 19 -7.98 -1.41 -5.20
CA PRO A 19 -8.91 -2.39 -4.63
C PRO A 19 -8.41 -3.03 -3.32
N LEU A 20 -7.11 -2.93 -3.02
CA LEU A 20 -6.54 -3.42 -1.77
C LEU A 20 -6.83 -2.51 -0.56
N ILE A 21 -7.05 -1.22 -0.82
CA ILE A 21 -7.20 -0.19 0.22
C ILE A 21 -8.65 0.30 0.28
N PHE A 22 -9.33 0.35 -0.88
CA PHE A 22 -10.68 0.88 -0.99
C PHE A 22 -11.68 -0.18 -1.46
N PRO A 23 -12.94 -0.11 -1.02
CA PRO A 23 -13.99 -1.01 -1.48
C PRO A 23 -14.16 -0.99 -3.00
N SER A 24 -14.47 -2.14 -3.59
CA SER A 24 -14.71 -2.29 -5.03
C SER A 24 -15.78 -1.34 -5.55
N THR A 25 -16.89 -1.19 -4.82
CA THR A 25 -18.00 -0.28 -5.16
C THR A 25 -17.58 1.18 -5.27
N TYR A 26 -16.65 1.63 -4.41
CA TYR A 26 -16.09 2.97 -4.47
C TYR A 26 -15.24 3.17 -5.72
N ILE A 27 -14.39 2.19 -6.03
CA ILE A 27 -13.52 2.22 -7.21
C ILE A 27 -14.33 2.19 -8.50
N GLU A 28 -15.33 1.33 -8.58
CA GLU A 28 -16.26 1.29 -9.72
C GLU A 28 -16.98 2.61 -9.92
N THR A 29 -17.40 3.27 -8.84
CA THR A 29 -18.07 4.58 -8.92
C THR A 29 -17.14 5.63 -9.51
N LEU A 30 -15.87 5.65 -9.07
CA LEU A 30 -14.86 6.56 -9.62
C LEU A 30 -14.56 6.25 -11.10
N GLN A 31 -14.43 4.97 -11.46
CA GLN A 31 -14.23 4.54 -12.85
C GLN A 31 -15.38 5.02 -13.74
N LYS A 32 -16.61 4.71 -13.36
CA LYS A 32 -17.82 5.09 -14.10
C LYS A 32 -17.87 6.60 -14.30
N ARG A 33 -17.58 7.39 -13.25
CA ARG A 33 -17.59 8.86 -13.33
C ARG A 33 -16.58 9.43 -14.34
N ILE A 34 -15.37 8.86 -14.40
CA ILE A 34 -14.31 9.31 -15.32
C ILE A 34 -14.61 8.83 -16.74
N PHE A 35 -15.03 7.58 -16.88
CA PHE A 35 -15.38 6.98 -18.16
C PHE A 35 -16.55 7.72 -18.83
N SER A 36 -17.59 8.08 -18.06
CA SER A 36 -18.71 8.90 -18.56
C SER A 36 -18.30 10.29 -19.04
N ALA A 37 -17.12 10.78 -18.64
CA ALA A 37 -16.56 12.03 -19.14
C ALA A 37 -15.77 11.87 -20.46
N GLY A 38 -15.70 10.65 -21.01
CA GLY A 38 -14.93 10.33 -22.23
C GLY A 38 -13.43 10.16 -22.00
N ILE A 39 -13.02 9.97 -20.74
CA ILE A 39 -11.62 9.84 -20.33
C ILE A 39 -11.40 8.42 -19.81
N ILE A 40 -10.24 7.82 -20.11
CA ILE A 40 -9.92 6.46 -19.68
C ILE A 40 -9.37 6.50 -18.24
N PRO A 41 -10.06 5.90 -17.25
CA PRO A 41 -9.53 5.79 -15.90
C PRO A 41 -8.42 4.73 -15.87
N HIS A 42 -7.27 5.08 -15.34
CA HIS A 42 -6.21 4.15 -14.98
C HIS A 42 -6.20 3.98 -13.46
N ILE A 43 -6.39 2.76 -12.99
CA ILE A 43 -6.33 2.43 -11.56
C ILE A 43 -5.20 1.46 -11.37
N SER A 44 -4.33 1.80 -10.42
CA SER A 44 -3.34 0.87 -9.93
C SER A 44 -4.10 -0.32 -9.34
N LEU A 45 -3.95 -1.49 -9.98
CA LEU A 45 -4.33 -2.74 -9.34
C LEU A 45 -3.61 -2.81 -7.97
N SER A 46 -4.18 -3.59 -7.05
CA SER A 46 -3.46 -3.93 -5.83
C SER A 46 -2.04 -4.42 -6.15
N GLY A 47 -1.16 -4.38 -5.14
CA GLY A 47 0.18 -4.95 -5.28
C GLY A 47 0.14 -6.35 -5.88
N ILE A 48 1.25 -6.80 -6.47
CA ILE A 48 1.35 -8.14 -7.07
C ILE A 48 1.39 -9.20 -5.94
N ASP A 49 0.29 -9.37 -5.23
CA ASP A 49 0.10 -10.34 -4.16
C ASP A 49 -0.49 -11.64 -4.71
N SER A 50 -0.78 -12.62 -3.85
CA SER A 50 -1.38 -13.89 -4.27
C SER A 50 -2.80 -13.73 -4.81
N GLU A 51 -3.47 -12.60 -4.56
CA GLU A 51 -4.86 -12.36 -4.96
C GLU A 51 -4.97 -11.77 -6.37
N ILE A 52 -3.88 -11.22 -6.93
CA ILE A 52 -3.86 -10.67 -8.31
C ILE A 52 -4.33 -11.68 -9.37
N MET A 53 -4.09 -12.97 -9.16
CA MET A 53 -4.52 -14.04 -10.06
C MET A 53 -6.02 -14.27 -10.00
N LYS A 54 -6.57 -14.26 -8.78
CA LYS A 54 -8.00 -14.38 -8.54
C LYS A 54 -8.75 -13.18 -9.12
N ASN A 55 -8.24 -11.99 -8.85
CA ASN A 55 -8.80 -10.74 -9.35
C ASN A 55 -8.74 -10.65 -10.88
N ALA A 56 -7.61 -11.06 -11.49
CA ALA A 56 -7.48 -11.09 -12.96
C ALA A 56 -8.53 -12.01 -13.61
N LYS A 57 -8.85 -13.15 -12.98
CA LYS A 57 -9.90 -14.04 -13.45
C LYS A 57 -11.29 -13.41 -13.30
N GLU A 58 -11.56 -12.79 -12.15
CA GLU A 58 -12.84 -12.13 -11.84
C GLU A 58 -13.17 -10.98 -12.81
N ILE A 59 -12.16 -10.24 -13.26
CA ILE A 59 -12.33 -9.12 -14.20
C ILE A 59 -12.15 -9.51 -15.68
N GLY A 60 -12.09 -10.80 -16.01
CA GLY A 60 -11.96 -11.29 -17.40
C GLY A 60 -10.58 -11.07 -18.04
N MET A 61 -9.54 -10.87 -17.23
CA MET A 61 -8.14 -10.75 -17.64
C MET A 61 -7.35 -12.07 -17.50
N GLU A 62 -8.03 -13.21 -17.44
CA GLU A 62 -7.45 -14.55 -17.29
C GLU A 62 -6.38 -14.90 -18.34
N LYS A 63 -6.52 -14.41 -19.58
CA LYS A 63 -5.51 -14.59 -20.64
C LYS A 63 -4.14 -13.98 -20.31
N TYR A 64 -4.09 -13.02 -19.38
CA TYR A 64 -2.87 -12.34 -18.95
C TYR A 64 -2.24 -12.96 -17.69
N VAL A 65 -2.92 -13.88 -17.02
CA VAL A 65 -2.41 -14.61 -15.84
C VAL A 65 -1.01 -15.18 -16.07
N PRO A 66 -0.71 -15.88 -17.20
CA PRO A 66 0.63 -16.42 -17.45
C PRO A 66 1.70 -15.33 -17.55
N LYS A 67 1.34 -14.16 -18.10
CA LYS A 67 2.24 -13.01 -18.22
C LYS A 67 2.50 -12.40 -16.85
N ILE A 68 1.47 -12.24 -16.02
CA ILE A 68 1.58 -11.72 -14.66
C ILE A 68 2.43 -12.68 -13.79
N GLU A 69 2.23 -14.00 -13.91
CA GLU A 69 3.08 -14.99 -13.25
C GLU A 69 4.55 -14.87 -13.62
N LYS A 70 4.85 -14.67 -14.92
CA LYS A 70 6.21 -14.50 -15.41
C LYS A 70 6.86 -13.26 -14.79
N PHE A 71 6.12 -12.15 -14.69
CA PHE A 71 6.57 -10.93 -14.02
C PHE A 71 6.78 -11.11 -12.51
N LEU A 72 5.91 -11.86 -11.84
CA LEU A 72 6.05 -12.19 -10.42
C LEU A 72 7.34 -13.01 -10.19
N LYS A 73 7.57 -14.05 -10.99
CA LYS A 73 8.77 -14.90 -10.93
C LYS A 73 10.05 -14.12 -11.24
N SER A 74 10.03 -13.17 -12.17
CA SER A 74 11.22 -12.37 -12.51
C SER A 74 11.56 -11.32 -11.45
N ASN A 75 10.56 -10.69 -10.81
CA ASN A 75 10.77 -9.55 -9.91
C ASN A 75 10.98 -9.95 -8.43
N LEU A 76 10.51 -11.12 -7.97
CA LEU A 76 10.78 -11.58 -6.59
C LEU A 76 12.19 -12.14 -6.36
N THR A 77 13.00 -12.29 -7.41
CA THR A 77 14.42 -12.68 -7.24
C THR A 77 15.28 -11.55 -6.66
N LYS A 78 14.77 -10.33 -6.56
CA LYS A 78 15.46 -9.19 -5.95
C LYS A 78 14.74 -8.66 -4.72
N SER A 79 14.78 -9.47 -3.67
CA SER A 79 15.08 -9.07 -2.29
C SER A 79 14.57 -10.17 -1.39
N LYS A 80 15.32 -11.27 -1.31
CA LYS A 80 15.53 -11.86 0.01
C LYS A 80 16.40 -10.86 0.76
N SER A 81 15.84 -9.72 1.18
CA SER A 81 16.33 -9.12 2.40
C SER A 81 16.10 -10.23 3.42
N LYS A 82 17.16 -10.97 3.72
CA LYS A 82 17.24 -11.63 5.01
C LYS A 82 16.85 -10.51 5.96
N LEU A 83 15.65 -10.60 6.52
CA LEU A 83 15.27 -9.81 7.67
C LEU A 83 16.38 -10.11 8.66
N LYS A 84 17.38 -9.23 8.70
CA LYS A 84 18.44 -9.28 9.69
C LYS A 84 17.67 -8.93 10.95
N ASN A 85 17.15 -9.96 11.62
CA ASN A 85 16.61 -9.93 12.98
C ASN A 85 17.72 -9.60 13.98
N ASN A 86 18.54 -8.59 13.68
CA ASN A 86 19.68 -8.16 14.46
C ASN A 86 19.53 -6.72 14.95
N GLU A 87 18.37 -6.08 14.76
CA GLU A 87 17.98 -5.03 15.70
C GLU A 87 17.41 -5.75 16.92
N LYS A 88 18.31 -6.12 17.84
CA LYS A 88 17.94 -6.43 19.22
C LYS A 88 17.27 -5.18 19.78
N THR A 89 15.96 -5.07 19.65
CA THR A 89 15.19 -4.13 20.47
C THR A 89 15.30 -4.62 21.91
N VAL A 90 16.32 -4.14 22.63
CA VAL A 90 16.48 -4.41 24.06
C VAL A 90 15.29 -3.74 24.75
N LYS A 91 14.26 -4.53 25.04
CA LYS A 91 13.10 -4.07 25.81
C LYS A 91 13.57 -3.83 27.25
N LYS A 92 13.85 -2.58 27.61
CA LYS A 92 14.17 -2.17 28.99
C LYS A 92 12.86 -2.04 29.76
N ILE A 93 12.61 -2.96 30.71
CA ILE A 93 11.42 -2.92 31.57
C ILE A 93 11.76 -2.04 32.78
N ILE A 94 11.07 -0.90 32.92
CA ILE A 94 11.27 0.04 34.03
C ILE A 94 10.06 -0.06 34.96
N LYS A 95 10.31 -0.25 36.26
CA LYS A 95 9.27 -0.21 37.30
C LYS A 95 9.26 1.16 37.94
N VAL A 96 8.15 1.89 37.82
CA VAL A 96 7.96 3.21 38.45
C VAL A 96 6.81 3.19 39.45
N LYS A 97 6.96 3.93 40.55
CA LYS A 97 5.86 4.17 41.50
C LYS A 97 4.97 5.28 40.94
N LEU A 98 3.67 5.04 40.81
CA LEU A 98 2.73 5.98 40.23
C LEU A 98 2.34 7.07 41.25
N GLY A 99 2.61 8.33 40.92
CA GLY A 99 2.29 9.50 41.74
C GLY A 99 2.41 10.80 40.93
N PRO A 100 1.92 11.94 41.43
CA PRO A 100 1.77 13.20 40.66
C PRO A 100 3.07 13.90 40.25
N ASN A 101 4.24 13.23 40.30
CA ASN A 101 5.51 13.78 39.85
C ASN A 101 6.53 12.69 39.45
N ASN A 102 6.10 11.72 38.64
CA ASN A 102 6.91 10.55 38.25
C ASN A 102 7.76 10.76 36.99
N VAL A 103 7.64 11.90 36.31
CA VAL A 103 8.30 12.19 35.02
C VAL A 103 9.82 12.20 35.16
N HIS A 104 10.35 12.84 36.20
CA HIS A 104 11.81 12.87 36.45
C HIS A 104 12.39 11.46 36.63
N THR A 105 11.74 10.63 37.45
CA THR A 105 12.19 9.24 37.69
C THR A 105 12.17 8.37 36.44
N ILE A 106 11.22 8.60 35.53
CA ILE A 106 11.16 7.90 34.23
C ILE A 106 12.33 8.32 33.35
N LEU A 107 12.63 9.61 33.29
CA LEU A 107 13.70 10.17 32.46
C LEU A 107 15.08 9.73 32.94
N ASP A 108 15.35 9.80 34.25
CA ASP A 108 16.62 9.35 34.84
C ASP A 108 16.87 7.85 34.62
N SER A 109 15.80 7.02 34.58
CA SER A 109 15.92 5.57 34.35
C SER A 109 16.21 5.21 32.87
N LEU A 110 15.98 6.15 31.96
CA LEU A 110 16.18 6.00 30.51
C LEU A 110 17.53 6.55 30.05
N GLU A 111 18.19 7.39 30.84
CA GLU A 111 19.54 7.87 30.53
C GLU A 111 20.53 6.69 30.47
N ILE A 112 21.42 6.75 29.48
CA ILE A 112 22.43 5.73 29.19
C ILE A 112 23.77 6.38 29.55
N GLU A 113 24.45 5.88 30.58
CA GLU A 113 25.82 6.31 30.86
C GLU A 113 26.72 5.97 29.66
N HIS A 114 27.44 6.97 29.18
CA HIS A 114 28.36 6.89 28.05
C HIS A 114 29.74 6.35 28.46
#